data_AF-A0A1X0QCC1-F1
#
_entry.id   AF-A0A1X0QCC1-F1
#
_cell.length_a   1.000
_cell.length_b   1.000
_cell.length_c   1.000
_cell.angle_alpha   90.00
_cell.angle_beta   90.00
_cell.angle_gamma   90.00
#
_symmetry.space_group_name_H-M   'P 1'
#
loop_
_entity.id
_entity.type
_entity.pdbx_description
1 polymer ?
#
loop_
_entity_poly.entity_id
_entity_poly.type
_entity_poly.pdbx_seq_one_letter_code
_entity_poly.pdbx_strand_id
1 'polypeptide(L)'
;MVYIRRPRGIRYDEKFLNLTIKHRGGNLMLWGCFSYNGVGKIEVVKGNMIAMSYTQILNKNLFASVKKLNMGDGFIFQQDNDPKHKASLNNDFFEKKEIKPLEWPAQSLDMNPIENS
;
A
#
# COMPACT_ATOMS: atom_id res chain seq x y z
N MET A 1 11.95 9.07 -23.62
CA MET A 1 10.60 9.65 -23.43
C MET A 1 9.97 9.86 -24.80
N VAL A 2 8.71 9.46 -24.98
CA VAL A 2 7.96 9.74 -26.21
C VAL A 2 7.05 10.93 -25.91
N TYR A 3 7.25 12.03 -26.61
CA TYR A 3 6.41 13.21 -26.48
C TYR A 3 5.28 13.13 -27.52
N ILE A 4 4.04 13.16 -27.06
CA ILE A 4 2.87 13.26 -27.94
C ILE A 4 2.47 14.73 -28.00
N ARG A 5 2.70 15.39 -29.13
CA ARG A 5 2.15 16.73 -29.41
C ARG A 5 0.84 16.58 -30.19
N ARG A 6 -0.21 17.27 -29.73
CA ARG A 6 -1.50 17.35 -30.43
C ARG A 6 -1.86 18.82 -30.68
N PRO A 7 -2.39 19.16 -31.86
CA PRO A 7 -2.97 20.47 -32.13
C PRO A 7 -4.10 20.83 -31.14
N ARG A 8 -4.34 22.14 -30.95
CA ARG A 8 -5.45 22.64 -30.12
C ARG A 8 -6.80 22.19 -30.72
N GLY A 9 -7.70 21.72 -29.87
CA GLY A 9 -9.08 21.37 -30.25
C GLY A 9 -9.32 19.90 -30.65
N ILE A 10 -8.28 19.07 -30.79
CA ILE A 10 -8.41 17.67 -31.25
C ILE A 10 -7.91 16.65 -30.23
N ARG A 11 -8.10 16.95 -28.93
CA ARG A 11 -7.56 16.17 -27.80
C ARG A 11 -8.02 14.70 -27.80
N TYR A 12 -9.23 14.43 -28.27
CA TYR A 12 -9.90 13.13 -28.23
C TYR A 12 -10.06 12.48 -29.61
N ASP A 13 -9.46 13.07 -30.65
CA ASP A 13 -9.53 12.53 -32.00
C ASP A 13 -8.78 11.19 -32.05
N GLU A 14 -9.48 10.12 -32.43
CA GLU A 14 -8.98 8.74 -32.39
C GLU A 14 -7.68 8.56 -33.17
N LYS A 15 -7.45 9.35 -34.23
CA LYS A 15 -6.20 9.31 -35.01
C LYS A 15 -4.95 9.69 -34.19
N PHE A 16 -5.13 10.31 -33.02
CA PHE A 16 -4.05 10.73 -32.11
C PHE A 16 -4.10 10.04 -30.74
N LEU A 17 -4.95 9.03 -30.57
CA LEU A 17 -5.06 8.22 -29.36
C LEU A 17 -4.48 6.82 -29.60
N ASN A 18 -3.44 6.46 -28.84
CA ASN A 18 -3.05 5.06 -28.71
C ASN A 18 -3.73 4.51 -27.45
N LEU A 19 -4.71 3.63 -27.64
CA LEU A 19 -5.34 2.88 -26.55
C LEU A 19 -4.27 2.03 -25.88
N THR A 20 -3.95 2.38 -24.64
CA THR A 20 -2.96 1.66 -23.83
C THR A 20 -3.55 1.42 -22.46
N ILE A 21 -3.47 0.17 -21.98
CA ILE A 21 -4.00 -0.24 -20.67
C ILE A 21 -3.26 0.45 -19.52
N LYS A 22 -2.00 0.85 -19.74
CA LYS A 22 -1.19 1.63 -18.81
C LYS A 22 -0.53 2.79 -19.55
N HIS A 23 -0.87 4.02 -19.14
CA HIS A 23 -0.12 5.18 -19.57
C HIS A 23 1.30 5.11 -18.99
N ARG A 24 2.34 5.40 -19.80
CA ARG A 24 3.77 5.40 -19.41
C ARG A 24 4.15 6.53 -18.42
N GLY A 25 3.20 7.03 -17.64
CA GLY A 25 3.37 8.15 -16.71
C GLY A 25 4.13 7.81 -15.42
N GLY A 26 4.64 6.57 -15.29
CA GLY A 26 5.25 6.05 -14.07
C GLY A 26 4.22 5.47 -13.10
N ASN A 27 4.70 4.78 -12.07
CA ASN A 27 3.90 4.30 -10.94
C ASN A 27 4.48 4.84 -9.63
N LEU A 28 3.59 5.16 -8.68
CA LEU A 28 3.97 5.49 -7.32
C LEU A 28 3.43 4.37 -6.42
N MET A 29 4.30 3.73 -5.66
CA MET A 29 3.90 2.76 -4.65
C MET A 29 3.80 3.47 -3.31
N LEU A 30 2.68 3.26 -2.62
CA LEU A 30 2.41 3.81 -1.31
C LEU A 30 2.18 2.67 -0.33
N TRP A 31 2.67 2.83 0.89
CA TRP A 31 2.18 2.09 2.05
C TRP A 31 1.33 3.04 2.88
N GLY A 32 0.22 2.56 3.41
CA GLY A 32 -0.61 3.32 4.32
C GLY A 32 -1.42 2.41 5.22
N CYS A 33 -1.91 2.97 6.32
CA CYS A 33 -2.84 2.28 7.22
C CYS A 33 -3.92 3.24 7.70
N PHE A 34 -5.04 2.68 8.17
CA PHE A 34 -6.12 3.43 8.79
C PHE A 34 -6.82 2.56 9.84
N SER A 35 -7.69 3.17 10.63
CA SER A 35 -8.57 2.50 11.59
C SER A 35 -9.93 3.20 11.59
N TYR A 36 -10.84 2.75 12.46
CA TYR A 36 -12.08 3.47 12.76
C TYR A 36 -11.84 4.94 13.16
N ASN A 37 -10.73 5.23 13.85
CA ASN A 37 -10.38 6.59 14.28
C ASN A 37 -9.78 7.47 13.16
N GLY A 38 -9.70 6.95 11.93
CA GLY A 38 -9.25 7.68 10.75
C GLY A 38 -7.93 7.16 10.16
N VAL A 39 -7.27 8.02 9.39
CA VAL A 39 -6.10 7.65 8.57
C VAL A 39 -4.79 7.74 9.38
N GLY A 40 -3.98 6.69 9.31
CA GLY A 40 -2.66 6.57 9.91
C GLY A 40 -1.58 7.33 9.14
N LYS A 41 -0.37 6.78 9.10
CA LYS A 41 0.73 7.29 8.27
C LYS A 41 0.63 6.74 6.86
N ILE A 42 1.13 7.53 5.90
CA ILE A 42 1.33 7.12 4.52
C ILE A 42 2.82 7.33 4.20
N GLU A 43 3.45 6.35 3.58
CA GLU A 43 4.85 6.39 3.14
C GLU A 43 4.96 6.06 1.67
N VAL A 44 5.70 6.90 0.93
CA VAL A 44 6.10 6.62 -0.44
C VAL A 44 7.18 5.56 -0.45
N VAL A 45 6.91 4.46 -1.15
CA VAL A 45 7.84 3.35 -1.32
C VAL A 45 8.63 3.61 -2.59
N LYS A 46 9.95 3.81 -2.44
CA LYS A 46 10.83 4.02 -3.58
C LYS A 46 11.18 2.67 -4.22
N GLY A 47 10.70 2.46 -5.45
CA GLY A 47 10.96 1.24 -6.20
C GLY A 47 10.01 0.09 -5.80
N ASN A 48 10.49 -1.15 -5.94
CA ASN A 48 9.72 -2.34 -5.61
C ASN A 48 9.82 -2.64 -4.11
N MET A 49 8.67 -2.86 -3.46
CA MET A 49 8.64 -3.30 -2.08
C MET A 49 9.10 -4.76 -1.96
N ILE A 50 10.16 -4.98 -1.19
CA ILE A 50 10.61 -6.30 -0.73
C ILE A 50 10.28 -6.47 0.76
N ALA A 51 10.35 -7.69 1.28
CA ALA A 51 10.08 -7.99 2.69
C ALA A 51 10.85 -7.07 3.65
N MET A 52 12.16 -6.89 3.43
CA MET A 52 13.00 -6.01 4.26
C MET A 52 12.49 -4.55 4.30
N SER A 53 12.14 -3.99 3.13
CA SER A 53 11.61 -2.62 3.05
C SER A 53 10.24 -2.51 3.73
N TYR A 54 9.41 -3.55 3.63
CA TYR A 54 8.11 -3.59 4.30
C TYR A 54 8.28 -3.56 5.83
N THR A 55 9.16 -4.38 6.39
CA THR A 55 9.44 -4.39 7.83
C THR A 55 10.01 -3.07 8.33
N GLN A 56 10.88 -2.43 7.53
CA GLN A 56 11.39 -1.09 7.86
C GLN A 56 10.27 -0.05 7.92
N ILE A 57 9.33 -0.10 6.97
CA ILE A 57 8.15 0.76 6.94
C ILE A 57 7.26 0.50 8.16
N LEU A 58 7.02 -0.77 8.53
CA LEU A 58 6.26 -1.13 9.73
C LEU A 58 6.93 -0.59 10.99
N ASN A 59 8.22 -0.85 11.17
CA ASN A 59 8.98 -0.40 12.35
C ASN A 59 8.95 1.13 12.50
N LYS A 60 9.00 1.86 11.37
CA LYS A 60 8.97 3.32 11.34
C LYS A 60 7.59 3.91 11.59
N ASN A 61 6.53 3.32 11.03
CA ASN A 61 5.23 3.97 10.91
C ASN A 61 4.11 3.34 11.72
N LEU A 62 4.18 2.04 12.04
CA LEU A 62 3.06 1.33 12.64
C LEU A 62 2.69 1.90 14.01
N PHE A 63 3.63 1.90 14.96
CA PHE A 63 3.38 2.43 16.31
C PHE A 63 3.12 3.94 16.32
N ALA A 64 3.75 4.68 15.41
CA ALA A 64 3.44 6.11 15.21
C ALA A 64 1.99 6.30 14.77
N SER A 65 1.45 5.39 13.95
CA SER A 65 0.05 5.41 13.51
C SER A 65 -0.89 4.98 14.63
N VAL A 66 -0.58 3.91 15.37
CA VAL A 66 -1.34 3.44 16.55
C VAL A 66 -1.50 4.60 17.56
N LYS A 67 -0.39 5.28 17.88
CA LYS A 67 -0.41 6.45 18.77
C LYS A 67 -1.22 7.61 18.19
N LYS A 68 -1.02 7.95 16.91
CA LYS A 68 -1.78 9.02 16.22
C LYS A 68 -3.29 8.75 16.25
N LEU A 69 -3.66 7.48 16.10
CA LEU A 69 -5.05 7.03 16.02
C LEU A 69 -5.63 6.71 17.40
N ASN A 70 -4.90 6.98 18.49
CA ASN A 70 -5.30 6.66 19.86
C ASN A 70 -5.81 5.23 20.02
N MET A 71 -5.13 4.28 19.38
CA MET A 71 -5.45 2.86 19.48
C MET A 71 -4.83 2.31 20.78
N GLY A 72 -5.58 1.46 21.49
CA GLY A 72 -5.08 0.77 22.68
C GLY A 72 -4.10 -0.35 22.34
N ASP A 73 -3.45 -0.90 23.37
CA ASP A 73 -2.40 -1.93 23.24
C ASP A 73 -2.91 -3.27 22.66
N GLY A 74 -4.23 -3.48 22.66
CA GLY A 74 -4.88 -4.69 22.11
C GLY A 74 -5.25 -4.61 20.63
N PHE A 75 -4.63 -3.72 19.85
CA PHE A 75 -4.95 -3.60 18.42
C PHE A 75 -4.59 -4.87 17.64
N ILE A 76 -5.36 -5.16 16.60
CA ILE A 76 -5.08 -6.25 15.67
C ILE A 76 -4.59 -5.63 14.36
N PHE A 77 -3.48 -6.15 13.83
CA PHE A 77 -2.90 -5.66 12.59
C PHE A 77 -3.38 -6.49 11.39
N GLN A 78 -4.10 -5.86 10.46
CA GLN A 78 -4.54 -6.51 9.23
C GLN A 78 -3.55 -6.24 8.09
N GLN A 79 -3.17 -7.29 7.37
CA GLN A 79 -2.40 -7.24 6.11
C GLN A 79 -2.86 -8.36 5.18
N ASP A 80 -2.65 -8.21 3.87
CA ASP A 80 -2.93 -9.28 2.91
C ASP A 80 -1.89 -10.42 2.99
N ASN A 81 -2.13 -11.49 2.22
CA ASN A 81 -1.27 -12.66 2.16
C ASN A 81 -0.16 -12.56 1.09
N ASP A 82 0.22 -11.36 0.64
CA ASP A 82 1.32 -11.23 -0.31
C ASP A 82 2.60 -11.89 0.26
N PRO A 83 3.36 -12.65 -0.54
CA PRO A 83 4.60 -13.30 -0.09
C PRO A 83 5.55 -12.37 0.64
N LYS A 84 5.61 -11.07 0.28
CA LYS A 84 6.46 -10.08 0.95
C LYS A 84 5.98 -9.72 2.36
N HIS A 85 4.69 -9.87 2.64
CA HIS A 85 4.07 -9.63 3.95
C HIS A 85 4.13 -10.88 4.85
N LYS A 86 4.17 -12.08 4.25
CA LYS A 86 4.33 -13.37 4.95
C LYS A 86 5.77 -13.87 5.10
N ALA A 87 6.76 -13.08 4.68
CA ALA A 87 8.16 -13.44 4.86
C ALA A 87 8.49 -13.66 6.35
N SER A 88 9.37 -14.63 6.66
CA SER A 88 9.80 -14.94 8.03
C SER A 88 10.22 -13.70 8.81
N LEU A 89 10.88 -12.75 8.13
CA LEU A 89 11.34 -11.51 8.72
C LEU A 89 10.20 -10.64 9.31
N ASN A 90 9.01 -10.69 8.71
CA ASN A 90 7.83 -10.00 9.27
C ASN A 90 7.22 -10.77 10.44
N ASN A 91 7.23 -12.09 10.40
CA ASN A 91 6.75 -12.91 11.52
C ASN A 91 7.63 -12.66 12.76
N ASP A 92 8.95 -12.66 12.59
CA ASP A 92 9.91 -12.29 13.64
C ASP A 92 9.66 -10.87 14.17
N PHE A 93 9.32 -9.93 13.29
CA PHE A 93 9.00 -8.56 13.69
C PHE A 93 7.73 -8.52 14.53
N PHE A 94 6.66 -9.20 14.12
CA PHE A 94 5.41 -9.23 14.87
C PHE A 94 5.57 -9.91 16.22
N GLU A 95 6.32 -11.01 16.29
CA GLU A 95 6.63 -11.70 17.53
C GLU A 95 7.44 -10.81 18.48
N LYS A 96 8.55 -10.21 18.00
CA LYS A 96 9.41 -9.32 18.81
C LYS A 96 8.71 -8.06 19.30
N LYS A 97 7.66 -7.62 18.60
CA LYS A 97 6.91 -6.41 18.90
C LYS A 97 5.56 -6.71 19.57
N GLU A 98 5.27 -7.99 19.83
CA GLU A 98 4.02 -8.46 20.43
C GLU A 98 2.77 -7.99 19.66
N ILE A 99 2.89 -7.87 18.35
CA ILE A 99 1.80 -7.45 17.47
C ILE A 99 1.02 -8.68 17.04
N LYS A 100 -0.31 -8.64 17.19
CA LYS A 100 -1.21 -9.70 16.73
C LYS A 100 -1.65 -9.45 15.28
N PRO A 101 -1.15 -10.19 14.28
CA PRO A 101 -1.69 -10.13 12.93
C PRO A 101 -3.09 -10.76 12.88
N LEU A 102 -3.98 -10.21 12.05
CA LEU A 102 -5.25 -10.84 11.71
C LEU A 102 -4.99 -12.01 10.75
N GLU A 103 -5.59 -13.17 11.02
CA GLU A 103 -5.60 -14.25 10.04
C GLU A 103 -6.42 -13.83 8.82
N TRP A 104 -5.76 -13.77 7.66
CA TRP A 104 -6.39 -13.33 6.41
C TRP A 104 -6.55 -14.50 5.45
N PRO A 105 -7.73 -14.74 4.86
CA PRO A 105 -7.90 -15.72 3.78
C PRO A 105 -7.21 -15.24 2.49
N ALA A 106 -6.76 -16.20 1.67
CA ALA A 106 -6.13 -15.89 0.39
C ALA A 106 -7.16 -15.34 -0.61
N GLN A 107 -6.72 -14.43 -1.49
CA GLN A 107 -7.52 -13.86 -2.59
C GLN A 107 -8.76 -13.05 -2.17
N SER A 108 -8.79 -12.53 -0.94
CA SER A 108 -9.90 -11.73 -0.43
C SER A 108 -9.59 -10.23 -0.43
N LEU A 109 -9.41 -9.66 -1.62
CA LEU A 109 -9.24 -8.21 -1.79
C LEU A 109 -10.52 -7.44 -1.46
N ASP A 110 -11.67 -8.03 -1.75
CA ASP A 110 -13.01 -7.53 -1.44
C ASP A 110 -13.23 -7.29 0.07
N MET A 111 -12.56 -8.10 0.90
CA MET A 111 -12.64 -7.98 2.35
C MET A 111 -11.69 -6.93 2.93
N ASN A 112 -10.74 -6.40 2.17
CA ASN A 112 -9.81 -5.40 2.67
C ASN A 112 -10.42 -4.00 2.51
N PRO A 113 -10.83 -3.33 3.60
CA PRO A 113 -11.52 -2.06 3.47
C PRO A 113 -10.62 -0.93 2.95
N ILE A 114 -9.30 -1.12 2.86
CA ILE A 114 -8.40 -0.16 2.19
C ILE A 114 -8.62 -0.09 0.66
N GLU A 115 -9.16 -1.16 0.06
CA GLU A 115 -9.38 -1.25 -1.39
C GLU A 115 -10.67 -0.52 -1.83
N ASN A 116 -11.55 -0.17 -0.88
CA ASN A 116 -12.81 0.55 -1.13
C ASN A 116 -12.66 2.08 -1.05
N SER A 117 -11.45 2.60 -1.26
CA SER A 117 -11.12 4.05 -1.20
C SER A 117 -11.75 4.84 -2.35
#